data_AF-A0A8J3T928-F1
#
_entry.id   AF-A0A8J3T928-F1
#
_cell.length_a   1.000
_cell.length_b   1.000
_cell.length_c   1.000
_cell.angle_alpha   90.00
_cell.angle_beta   90.00
_cell.angle_gamma   90.00
#
_symmetry.space_group_name_H-M   'P 1'
#
loop_
_entity.id
_entity.type
_entity.pdbx_description
1 polymer ?
#
loop_
_entity_poly.entity_id
_entity_poly.type
_entity_poly.pdbx_seq_one_letter_code
_entity_poly.pdbx_strand_id
1 'polypeptide(L)'
;MAVAPDGHVTDMKTTWAPHEEHGDLSTAERKELPDSAYAFPGKRKEPLTDASHVRNALARFDQVQDVTDAERDQAFANIRAAAEHYGVDVAEDDWRQLGTRSHTRNPAH
;
A
#
# COMPACT_ATOMS: atom_id res chain seq x y z
N MET A 1 -17.20 3.74 26.38
CA MET A 1 -16.54 4.66 25.43
C MET A 1 -16.54 3.97 24.09
N ALA A 2 -17.45 4.37 23.21
CA ALA A 2 -17.61 3.82 21.88
C ALA A 2 -17.10 4.88 20.90
N VAL A 3 -16.01 4.59 20.20
CA VAL A 3 -15.62 5.32 18.99
C VAL A 3 -15.96 4.39 17.83
N ALA A 4 -17.15 4.61 17.28
CA ALA A 4 -17.61 3.99 16.05
C ALA A 4 -17.29 4.93 14.86
N PRO A 5 -17.19 4.38 13.65
CA PRO A 5 -16.24 4.81 12.62
C PRO A 5 -16.74 5.98 11.77
N ASP A 6 -15.82 6.88 11.42
CA ASP A 6 -16.06 7.90 10.40
C ASP A 6 -15.90 7.22 9.03
N GLY A 7 -17.03 6.96 8.37
CA GLY A 7 -17.05 6.40 7.03
C GLY A 7 -17.11 7.48 5.96
N HIS A 8 -16.17 7.46 5.02
CA HIS A 8 -16.41 7.45 3.56
C HIS A 8 -15.12 7.76 2.79
N VAL A 9 -14.48 6.75 2.21
CA VAL A 9 -13.73 6.89 0.94
C VAL A 9 -14.11 5.74 -0.01
N THR A 10 -15.17 5.99 -0.77
CA THR A 10 -15.43 5.51 -2.14
C THR A 10 -15.10 4.05 -2.49
N ASP A 11 -16.16 3.24 -2.51
CA ASP A 11 -16.53 2.01 -3.25
C ASP A 11 -15.70 1.59 -4.50
N MET A 12 -14.37 1.54 -4.42
CA MET A 12 -13.61 0.54 -5.19
C MET A 12 -13.41 -0.65 -4.26
N LYS A 13 -13.86 -1.84 -4.68
CA LYS A 13 -13.72 -3.07 -3.90
C LYS A 13 -12.23 -3.33 -3.63
N THR A 14 -11.73 -2.84 -2.49
CA THR A 14 -10.40 -3.21 -2.02
C THR A 14 -10.40 -4.72 -1.84
N THR A 15 -9.36 -5.35 -2.39
CA THR A 15 -9.13 -6.79 -2.25
C THR A 15 -8.24 -7.10 -1.07
N TRP A 16 -7.76 -6.05 -0.39
CA TRP A 16 -6.88 -6.18 0.75
C TRP A 16 -7.64 -6.67 1.99
N ALA A 17 -7.00 -7.55 2.74
CA ALA A 17 -7.47 -7.99 4.04
C ALA A 17 -6.30 -7.96 5.04
N PRO A 18 -6.54 -7.54 6.29
CA PRO A 18 -5.48 -7.44 7.28
C PRO A 18 -4.87 -8.82 7.53
N HIS A 19 -3.54 -8.87 7.44
CA HIS A 19 -2.74 -10.01 7.85
C HIS A 19 -1.51 -9.47 8.54
N GLU A 20 -1.45 -9.61 9.86
CA GLU A 20 -0.42 -8.98 10.68
C GLU A 20 0.84 -9.84 10.72
N GLU A 21 1.88 -9.36 10.06
CA GLU A 21 3.25 -9.87 10.14
C GLU A 21 4.17 -8.66 10.13
N HIS A 22 5.05 -8.56 11.14
CA HIS A 22 5.83 -7.35 11.37
C HIS A 22 7.29 -7.51 10.95
N GLY A 23 7.84 -6.50 10.28
CA GLY A 23 9.27 -6.42 9.98
C GLY A 23 9.66 -7.15 8.69
N ASP A 24 10.95 -7.51 8.57
CA ASP A 24 11.47 -8.13 7.36
C ASP A 24 10.93 -9.56 7.17
N LEU A 25 9.94 -9.70 6.30
CA LEU A 25 9.42 -11.01 5.92
C LEU A 25 10.48 -11.80 5.17
N SER A 26 10.79 -13.00 5.64
CA SER A 26 11.55 -13.99 4.87
C SER A 26 10.79 -14.42 3.62
N THR A 27 11.49 -15.11 2.71
CA THR A 27 10.86 -15.69 1.52
C THR A 27 9.80 -16.74 1.86
N ALA A 28 9.93 -17.42 3.01
CA ALA A 28 8.95 -18.42 3.45
C ALA A 28 7.66 -17.74 3.93
N GLU A 29 7.78 -16.77 4.84
CA GLU A 29 6.65 -15.98 5.35
C GLU A 29 5.87 -15.32 4.19
N ARG A 30 6.58 -14.69 3.25
CA ARG A 30 5.95 -14.14 2.04
C ARG A 30 5.18 -15.18 1.23
N LYS A 31 5.59 -16.45 1.18
CA LYS A 31 4.84 -17.48 0.44
C LYS A 31 3.55 -17.89 1.15
N GLU A 32 3.54 -17.83 2.47
CA GLU A 32 2.38 -18.20 3.30
C GLU A 32 1.32 -17.10 3.34
N LEU A 33 1.70 -15.86 3.06
CA LEU A 33 0.76 -14.75 2.96
C LEU A 33 -0.33 -14.99 1.90
N PRO A 34 -1.60 -14.66 2.20
CA PRO A 34 -2.65 -14.65 1.20
C PRO A 34 -2.42 -13.52 0.19
N ASP A 35 -2.94 -13.65 -1.03
CA ASP A 35 -2.81 -12.60 -2.06
C ASP A 35 -3.45 -11.27 -1.62
N SER A 36 -4.45 -11.32 -0.74
CA SER A 36 -5.09 -10.15 -0.11
C SER A 36 -4.17 -9.38 0.85
N ALA A 37 -3.00 -9.92 1.21
CA ALA A 37 -2.02 -9.19 2.02
C ALA A 37 -1.09 -8.31 1.18
N TYR A 38 -1.29 -8.23 -0.14
CA TYR A 38 -0.44 -7.48 -1.06
C TYR A 38 -1.15 -6.29 -1.69
N ALA A 39 -0.39 -5.23 -1.98
CA ALA A 39 -0.91 -4.13 -2.79
C ALA A 39 -1.24 -4.61 -4.20
N PHE A 40 -0.40 -5.49 -4.77
CA PHE A 40 -0.65 -6.11 -6.08
C PHE A 40 -0.93 -7.62 -5.91
N PRO A 41 -2.16 -8.06 -5.59
CA PRO A 41 -2.49 -9.46 -5.33
C PRO A 41 -2.04 -10.41 -6.44
N GLY A 42 -2.36 -10.08 -7.71
CA GLY A 42 -2.02 -10.92 -8.87
C GLY A 42 -0.52 -11.05 -9.15
N LYS A 43 0.30 -10.14 -8.61
CA LYS A 43 1.77 -10.16 -8.75
C LYS A 43 2.48 -10.50 -7.43
N ARG A 44 1.75 -10.57 -6.31
CA ARG A 44 2.28 -10.68 -4.94
C ARG A 44 3.43 -9.70 -4.67
N LYS A 45 3.26 -8.44 -5.12
CA LYS A 45 4.21 -7.34 -4.89
C LYS A 45 3.70 -6.41 -3.81
N GLU A 46 4.63 -5.83 -3.06
CA GLU A 46 4.35 -4.89 -1.95
C GLU A 46 3.44 -5.51 -0.88
N PRO A 47 3.97 -6.37 0.02
CA PRO A 47 3.18 -6.83 1.16
C PRO A 47 2.74 -5.62 2.00
N LEU A 48 1.55 -5.72 2.59
CA LEU A 48 0.86 -4.70 3.39
C LEU A 48 0.46 -5.30 4.74
N THR A 49 1.44 -5.80 5.49
CA THR A 49 1.22 -6.54 6.74
C THR A 49 1.50 -5.71 8.00
N ASP A 50 2.10 -4.52 7.84
CA ASP A 50 2.34 -3.56 8.91
C ASP A 50 2.49 -2.11 8.38
N ALA A 51 2.56 -1.14 9.29
CA ALA A 51 2.70 0.28 8.95
C ALA A 51 3.97 0.61 8.15
N SER A 52 5.09 -0.07 8.40
CA SER A 52 6.35 0.12 7.68
C SER A 52 6.24 -0.39 6.25
N HIS A 53 5.59 -1.54 6.07
CA HIS A 53 5.25 -2.09 4.76
C HIS A 53 4.38 -1.15 3.93
N VAL A 54 3.34 -0.56 4.54
CA VAL A 54 2.48 0.44 3.87
C VAL A 54 3.28 1.67 3.43
N ARG A 55 4.11 2.25 4.33
CA ARG A 55 4.95 3.40 3.99
C ARG A 55 5.94 3.10 2.87
N ASN A 56 6.56 1.92 2.91
CA ASN A 56 7.47 1.48 1.86
C ASN A 56 6.74 1.33 0.53
N ALA A 57 5.54 0.73 0.52
CA ALA A 57 4.72 0.58 -0.67
C ALA A 57 4.35 1.93 -1.30
N LEU A 58 4.00 2.92 -0.50
CA LEU A 58 3.76 4.30 -0.97
C LEU A 58 5.03 4.91 -1.58
N ALA A 59 6.16 4.80 -0.87
CA ALA A 59 7.41 5.44 -1.27
C ALA A 59 8.03 4.86 -2.55
N ARG A 60 7.78 3.59 -2.87
CA ARG A 60 8.30 2.93 -4.08
C ARG A 60 7.23 2.54 -5.08
N PHE A 61 6.03 3.12 -4.96
CA PHE A 61 4.89 2.78 -5.81
C PHE A 61 5.19 2.97 -7.31
N ASP A 62 5.92 4.03 -7.67
CA ASP A 62 6.31 4.31 -9.05
C ASP A 62 7.31 3.28 -9.60
N GLN A 63 8.14 2.70 -8.73
CA GLN A 63 9.19 1.73 -9.08
C GLN A 63 8.63 0.35 -9.43
N VAL A 64 7.36 0.07 -9.11
CA VAL A 64 6.71 -1.19 -9.45
C VAL A 64 6.48 -1.26 -10.96
N GLN A 65 7.23 -2.15 -11.63
CA GLN A 65 7.13 -2.42 -13.07
C GLN A 65 6.22 -3.63 -13.36
N ASP A 66 5.89 -3.85 -14.63
CA ASP A 66 5.06 -4.96 -15.12
C ASP A 66 3.62 -4.99 -14.56
N VAL A 67 3.06 -3.81 -14.33
CA VAL A 67 1.68 -3.61 -13.85
C VAL A 67 0.95 -2.63 -14.76
N THR A 68 -0.33 -2.90 -14.98
CA THR A 68 -1.25 -2.02 -15.71
C THR A 68 -1.75 -0.88 -14.81
N ASP A 69 -2.28 0.18 -15.41
CA ASP A 69 -2.88 1.29 -14.66
C ASP A 69 -4.03 0.79 -13.76
N ALA A 70 -4.84 -0.16 -14.24
CA ALA A 70 -5.90 -0.77 -13.43
C ALA A 70 -5.36 -1.54 -12.21
N GLU A 71 -4.21 -2.22 -12.36
CA GLU A 71 -3.51 -2.84 -11.22
C GLU A 71 -2.95 -1.79 -10.26
N ARG A 72 -2.50 -0.62 -10.76
CA ARG A 72 -2.06 0.50 -9.91
C ARG A 72 -3.23 1.12 -9.15
N ASP A 73 -4.37 1.35 -9.81
CA ASP A 73 -5.58 1.83 -9.14
C ASP A 73 -6.01 0.88 -8.01
N GLN A 74 -6.06 -0.42 -8.30
CA GLN A 74 -6.37 -1.44 -7.29
C GLN A 74 -5.34 -1.45 -6.14
N ALA A 75 -4.04 -1.35 -6.47
CA ALA A 75 -2.99 -1.36 -5.47
C ALA A 75 -3.04 -0.14 -4.56
N PHE A 76 -3.33 1.03 -5.12
CA PHE A 76 -3.49 2.24 -4.33
C PHE A 76 -4.71 2.18 -3.41
N ALA A 77 -5.83 1.63 -3.88
CA ALA A 77 -6.99 1.37 -3.03
C ALA A 77 -6.65 0.41 -1.87
N ASN A 78 -5.90 -0.65 -2.14
CA ASN A 78 -5.41 -1.59 -1.13
C ASN A 78 -4.46 -0.93 -0.11
N ILE A 79 -3.54 -0.09 -0.60
CA ILE A 79 -2.62 0.66 0.26
C ILE A 79 -3.37 1.64 1.16
N ARG A 80 -4.37 2.37 0.65
CA ARG A 80 -5.19 3.27 1.47
C ARG A 80 -5.97 2.52 2.56
N ALA A 81 -6.56 1.37 2.22
CA ALA A 81 -7.25 0.54 3.20
C ALA A 81 -6.29 0.04 4.31
N ALA A 82 -5.10 -0.43 3.92
CA ALA A 82 -4.07 -0.83 4.87
C ALA A 82 -3.55 0.36 5.71
N ALA A 83 -3.40 1.53 5.09
CA ALA A 83 -2.94 2.74 5.76
C ALA A 83 -3.92 3.20 6.84
N GLU A 84 -5.21 3.21 6.53
CA GLU A 84 -6.27 3.50 7.52
C GLU A 84 -6.22 2.50 8.67
N HIS A 85 -6.06 1.21 8.37
CA HIS A 85 -5.98 0.16 9.38
C HIS A 85 -4.76 0.30 10.31
N TYR A 86 -3.58 0.58 9.75
CA TYR A 86 -2.32 0.69 10.50
C TYR A 86 -2.02 2.11 11.00
N GLY A 87 -2.90 3.09 10.76
CA GLY A 87 -2.71 4.48 11.18
C GLY A 87 -1.57 5.20 10.43
N VAL A 88 -1.39 4.91 9.15
CA VAL A 88 -0.46 5.63 8.26
C VAL A 88 -1.21 6.73 7.53
N ASP A 89 -0.71 7.97 7.63
CA ASP A 89 -1.28 9.11 6.93
C ASP A 89 -0.93 9.07 5.43
N VAL A 90 -1.94 9.20 4.56
CA VAL A 90 -1.78 9.25 3.11
C VAL A 90 -2.45 10.51 2.58
N ALA A 91 -1.65 11.55 2.36
CA ALA A 91 -2.13 12.85 1.87
C ALA A 91 -2.48 12.84 0.36
N GLU A 92 -2.17 11.76 -0.34
CA GLU A 92 -2.36 11.62 -1.78
C GLU A 92 -3.71 10.99 -2.04
N ASP A 93 -4.45 11.53 -3.01
CA ASP A 93 -5.78 11.03 -3.38
C ASP A 93 -5.73 10.08 -4.59
N ASP A 94 -4.65 10.14 -5.37
CA ASP A 94 -4.43 9.31 -6.55
C ASP A 94 -2.98 8.84 -6.63
N TRP A 95 -2.75 7.62 -7.07
CA TRP A 95 -1.41 7.03 -7.16
C TRP A 95 -0.47 7.78 -8.09
N ARG A 96 -1.00 8.50 -9.09
CA ARG A 96 -0.21 9.36 -9.97
C ARG A 96 0.45 10.50 -9.19
N GLN A 97 -0.06 10.85 -8.01
CA GLN A 97 0.55 11.85 -7.15
C GLN A 97 1.78 11.32 -6.39
N LEU A 98 1.85 10.01 -6.11
CA LEU A 98 2.95 9.40 -5.35
C LEU A 98 4.31 9.56 -6.05
N GLY A 99 4.35 9.48 -7.38
CA GLY A 99 5.57 9.61 -8.18
C GLY A 99 5.90 11.04 -8.66
N THR A 100 4.98 12.00 -8.47
CA THR A 100 5.20 13.39 -8.95
C THR A 100 5.92 14.27 -7.95
N ARG A 101 5.91 13.90 -6.66
CA ARG A 101 6.75 14.54 -5.65
C ARG A 101 8.17 14.02 -5.83
N SER A 102 8.99 14.75 -6.59
CA SER A 102 10.42 14.46 -6.73
C SER A 102 11.05 14.29 -5.34
N HIS A 103 11.35 13.06 -4.94
CA HIS A 103 12.02 12.78 -3.66
C HIS A 103 13.51 13.21 -3.67
N THR A 104 13.99 13.78 -4.77
CA THR A 104 15.31 14.39 -4.85
C THR A 104 15.25 15.67 -5.68
N ARG A 105 15.04 16.81 -5.01
CA ARG A 105 15.93 17.94 -5.31
C ARG A 105 17.04 17.83 -4.27
N ASN A 106 18.07 17.04 -4.58
CA ASN A 106 19.33 17.09 -3.83
C ASN A 106 20.15 18.26 -4.42
N PRO A 107 20.31 19.42 -3.77
CA PRO A 107 21.26 20.43 -4.19
C PRO A 107 22.62 20.12 -3.54
N ALA A 108 23.33 19.14 -4.08
CA ALA A 108 24.73 18.88 -3.78
C ALA A 108 25.32 18.21 -5.04
N HIS A 109 26.39 18.68 -5.67
CA HIS A 109 27.60 19.37 -5.22
C HIS A 109 28.27 20.04 -6.44
#